data_AF-A0A5B0I475-F1
#
_entry.id   AF-A0A5B0I475-F1
#
_cell.length_a   1.000
_cell.length_b   1.000
_cell.length_c   1.000
_cell.angle_alpha   90.00
_cell.angle_beta   90.00
_cell.angle_gamma   90.00
#
_symmetry.space_group_name_H-M   'P 1'
#
loop_
_entity.id
_entity.type
_entity.pdbx_description
1 polymer ?
#
loop_
_entity_poly.entity_id
_entity_poly.type
_entity_poly.pdbx_seq_one_letter_code
_entity_poly.pdbx_strand_id
1 'polypeptide(L)'
;MASGKSGKKRPSMPSAVGQRQFPWGMVAAITVLVLLAGAFIVYPLVQRNQNRAWEPSEDNRNPALAIPGIVSQEYPGLQHVLGFQRVAYTHSPPFGGAHDGFWAACNGVVYPNPVRSENLVHSLEHGAVWVAYNPDTLDEAGKAALAQRVEGQPYTVMSPYPGLDAPISLQSWGNQLKVQNADDERIDQFIRALRLNRFTHPEVGASCDALGAQGFDQDNPPAFQPIPLQSAVDGQTVLPENQGATPGGAPAPDPTVPGAPAPAPAPAPGQ
;
A
#
# COMPACT_ATOMS: atom_id res chain seq x y z
N MET A 1 91.99 47.66 50.25
CA MET A 1 90.75 47.17 50.88
C MET A 1 89.65 47.20 49.84
N ALA A 2 88.90 46.12 49.74
CA ALA A 2 87.90 45.85 48.70
C ALA A 2 86.58 46.61 48.94
N SER A 3 85.81 46.81 47.86
CA SER A 3 84.34 46.64 47.77
C SER A 3 83.91 47.22 46.42
N GLY A 4 83.35 46.50 45.44
CA GLY A 4 82.30 45.50 45.55
C GLY A 4 80.99 46.10 45.00
N LYS A 5 80.88 46.31 43.67
CA LYS A 5 79.64 46.81 43.04
C LYS A 5 78.75 45.65 42.60
N SER A 6 77.66 45.50 43.33
CA SER A 6 76.56 44.55 43.17
C SER A 6 75.97 44.54 41.75
N GLY A 7 75.94 43.36 41.12
CA GLY A 7 75.14 43.09 39.93
C GLY A 7 73.69 42.79 40.29
N LYS A 8 72.76 43.56 39.74
CA LYS A 8 71.31 43.32 39.84
C LYS A 8 70.93 42.05 39.08
N LYS A 9 70.55 40.99 39.81
CA LYS A 9 69.87 39.82 39.23
C LYS A 9 68.46 40.22 38.79
N ARG A 10 68.10 39.96 37.53
CA ARG A 10 66.72 40.03 37.04
C ARG A 10 65.93 38.82 37.58
N PRO A 11 64.67 38.99 38.01
CA PRO A 11 63.85 37.86 38.45
C PRO A 11 63.43 37.00 37.25
N SER A 12 63.52 35.67 37.37
CA SER A 12 62.92 34.74 36.42
C SER A 12 61.42 34.68 36.67
N MET A 13 60.61 35.03 35.68
CA MET A 13 59.16 34.83 35.73
C MET A 13 58.85 33.32 35.62
N PRO A 14 57.93 32.77 36.44
CA PRO A 14 57.50 31.39 36.28
C PRO A 14 56.70 31.27 34.97
N SER A 15 57.03 30.28 34.15
CA SER A 15 56.22 29.93 32.98
C SER A 15 54.82 29.54 33.45
N ALA A 16 53.82 30.36 33.12
CA ALA A 16 52.43 30.01 33.33
C ALA A 16 52.11 28.78 32.46
N VAL A 17 52.02 27.61 33.09
CA VAL A 17 51.45 26.42 32.45
C VAL A 17 49.96 26.71 32.27
N GLY A 18 49.59 27.22 31.10
CA GLY A 18 48.20 27.46 30.73
C GLY A 18 47.43 26.15 30.84
N GLN A 19 46.52 26.06 31.81
CA GLN A 19 45.53 24.99 31.89
C GLN A 19 44.74 24.99 30.58
N ARG A 20 45.00 23.99 29.73
CA ARG A 20 44.38 23.87 28.41
C ARG A 20 42.91 23.52 28.62
N GLN A 21 42.05 24.53 28.60
CA GLN A 21 40.60 24.37 28.72
C GLN A 21 40.09 23.37 27.67
N PHE A 22 39.45 22.30 28.12
CA PHE A 22 38.91 21.27 27.24
C PHE A 22 37.80 21.88 26.36
N PRO A 23 37.80 21.67 25.03
CA PRO A 23 36.96 22.43 24.10
C PRO A 23 35.52 21.92 24.05
N TRP A 24 34.78 22.03 25.16
CA TRP A 24 33.41 21.54 25.28
C TRP A 24 32.46 22.06 24.19
N GLY A 25 32.64 23.31 23.75
CA GLY A 25 31.85 23.87 22.64
C GLY A 25 32.07 23.15 21.31
N MET A 26 33.30 22.71 21.03
CA MET A 26 33.61 21.95 19.82
C MET A 26 33.03 20.53 19.90
N VAL A 27 33.11 19.90 21.08
CA VAL A 27 32.49 18.58 21.32
C VAL A 27 30.98 18.67 21.09
N ALA A 28 30.31 19.66 21.69
CA ALA A 28 28.87 19.86 21.51
C ALA A 28 28.50 20.10 20.04
N ALA A 29 29.26 20.92 19.31
CA ALA A 29 29.04 21.16 17.89
C ALA A 29 29.19 19.87 17.05
N ILE A 30 30.22 19.06 17.32
CA ILE A 30 30.41 17.77 16.64
C ILE A 30 29.27 16.80 16.98
N THR A 31 28.83 16.73 18.23
CA THR A 31 27.71 15.86 18.63
C THR A 31 26.43 16.25 17.88
N VAL A 32 26.11 17.55 17.78
CA VAL A 32 24.96 18.02 17.00
C VAL A 32 25.10 17.63 15.53
N LEU A 33 26.27 17.82 14.93
CA LEU A 33 26.51 17.44 13.53
C LEU A 33 26.36 15.92 13.29
N VAL A 34 26.82 15.09 14.22
CA VAL A 34 26.66 13.63 14.15
C VAL A 34 25.19 13.24 14.26
N LEU A 35 24.44 13.85 15.16
CA LEU A 35 23.00 13.60 15.29
C LEU A 35 22.23 14.02 14.03
N LEU A 36 22.57 15.17 13.45
CA LEU A 36 22.00 15.62 12.19
C LEU A 36 22.37 14.69 11.03
N ALA A 37 23.63 14.25 10.93
CA ALA A 37 24.04 13.27 9.93
C ALA A 37 23.30 11.93 10.09
N GLY A 38 23.11 11.48 11.34
CA GLY A 38 22.28 10.32 11.67
C GLY A 38 20.85 10.47 11.19
N ALA A 39 20.20 11.61 11.49
CA ALA A 39 18.80 11.86 11.16
C ALA A 39 18.54 12.12 9.66
N PHE A 40 19.44 12.86 8.99
CA PHE A 40 19.20 13.33 7.62
C PHE A 40 19.93 12.52 6.53
N ILE A 41 20.93 11.72 6.88
CA ILE A 41 21.69 10.91 5.91
C ILE A 41 21.51 9.42 6.22
N VAL A 42 21.88 8.99 7.42
CA VAL A 42 21.89 7.55 7.77
C VAL A 42 20.48 6.99 7.83
N TYR A 43 19.57 7.65 8.54
CA TYR A 43 18.19 7.18 8.72
C TYR A 43 17.43 7.00 7.39
N PRO A 44 17.43 7.97 6.45
CA PRO A 44 16.81 7.78 5.14
C PRO A 44 17.43 6.64 4.32
N LEU A 45 18.76 6.42 4.42
CA LEU A 45 19.43 5.31 3.73
C LEU A 45 19.01 3.94 4.29
N VAL A 46 18.93 3.81 5.62
CA VAL A 46 18.44 2.60 6.28
C VAL A 46 16.99 2.33 5.90
N GLN A 47 16.13 3.34 5.98
CA GLN A 47 14.72 3.23 5.60
C GLN A 47 14.57 2.82 4.14
N ARG A 48 15.35 3.43 3.23
CA ARG A 48 15.34 3.07 1.81
C ARG A 48 15.74 1.61 1.61
N ASN A 49 16.76 1.13 2.32
CA ASN A 49 17.19 -0.25 2.21
C ASN A 49 16.14 -1.25 2.72
N GLN A 50 15.51 -0.95 3.86
CA GLN A 50 14.40 -1.76 4.37
C GLN A 50 13.21 -1.77 3.40
N ASN A 51 12.87 -0.61 2.84
CA ASN A 51 11.78 -0.48 1.87
C ASN A 51 12.05 -1.30 0.60
N ARG A 52 13.30 -1.33 0.10
CA ARG A 52 13.68 -2.11 -1.09
C ARG A 52 13.47 -3.62 -0.93
N ALA A 53 13.51 -4.15 0.30
CA ALA A 53 13.26 -5.56 0.55
C ALA A 53 11.82 -5.98 0.19
N TRP A 54 10.89 -5.02 0.18
CA TRP A 54 9.49 -5.22 -0.13
C TRP A 54 9.13 -4.80 -1.56
N GLU A 55 10.09 -4.36 -2.38
CA GLU A 55 9.83 -4.03 -3.79
C GLU A 55 9.94 -5.30 -4.64
N PRO A 56 8.92 -5.62 -5.47
CA PRO A 56 8.98 -6.78 -6.36
C PRO A 56 10.15 -6.69 -7.32
N SER A 57 10.82 -7.81 -7.54
CA SER A 57 11.97 -7.93 -8.44
C SER A 57 11.96 -9.29 -9.15
N GLU A 58 12.86 -9.49 -10.11
CA GLU A 58 12.98 -10.80 -10.78
C GLU A 58 13.37 -11.93 -9.80
N ASP A 59 14.23 -11.63 -8.84
CA ASP A 59 14.72 -12.59 -7.83
C ASP A 59 13.70 -12.84 -6.71
N ASN A 60 12.82 -11.86 -6.45
CA ASN A 60 11.74 -11.96 -5.48
C ASN A 60 10.46 -11.34 -6.04
N ARG A 61 9.67 -12.16 -6.72
CA ARG A 61 8.46 -11.75 -7.45
C ARG A 61 7.30 -11.38 -6.53
N ASN A 62 7.20 -12.01 -5.36
CA ASN A 62 6.17 -11.70 -4.36
C ASN A 62 6.81 -11.57 -2.96
N PRO A 63 7.40 -10.40 -2.63
CA PRO A 63 7.96 -10.15 -1.32
C PRO A 63 6.94 -10.22 -0.19
N ALA A 64 5.64 -10.08 -0.49
CA ALA A 64 4.58 -10.07 0.51
C ALA A 64 4.49 -11.42 1.25
N LEU A 65 4.92 -12.53 0.64
CA LEU A 65 4.96 -13.84 1.27
C LEU A 65 5.87 -13.89 2.52
N ALA A 66 6.80 -12.95 2.66
CA ALA A 66 7.65 -12.83 3.84
C ALA A 66 7.01 -12.00 4.98
N ILE A 67 5.84 -11.37 4.74
CA ILE A 67 5.15 -10.57 5.76
C ILE A 67 4.50 -11.51 6.78
N PRO A 68 4.81 -11.38 8.08
CA PRO A 68 4.19 -12.22 9.10
C PRO A 68 2.67 -12.08 9.13
N GLY A 69 1.97 -13.20 9.03
CA GLY A 69 0.51 -13.26 9.05
C GLY A 69 -0.17 -13.05 7.70
N ILE A 70 0.58 -13.02 6.58
CA ILE A 70 -0.02 -12.99 5.27
C ILE A 70 -0.74 -14.32 4.96
N VAL A 71 -1.91 -14.21 4.33
CA VAL A 71 -2.64 -15.33 3.72
C VAL A 71 -2.54 -15.14 2.22
N SER A 72 -2.24 -16.22 1.49
CA SER A 72 -2.19 -16.21 0.03
C SER A 72 -2.93 -17.40 -0.56
N GLN A 73 -3.56 -17.16 -1.72
CA GLN A 73 -4.27 -18.17 -2.50
C GLN A 73 -4.22 -17.76 -3.98
N GLU A 74 -4.07 -18.75 -4.86
CA GLU A 74 -4.15 -18.52 -6.30
C GLU A 74 -5.61 -18.44 -6.75
N TYR A 75 -5.90 -17.48 -7.62
CA TYR A 75 -7.22 -17.29 -8.23
C TYR A 75 -7.08 -17.16 -9.75
N PRO A 76 -7.98 -17.78 -10.53
CA PRO A 76 -8.10 -17.48 -11.95
C PRO A 76 -8.58 -16.04 -12.13
N GLY A 77 -7.92 -15.27 -13.00
CA GLY A 77 -8.40 -13.97 -13.45
C GLY A 77 -9.60 -14.09 -14.40
N LEU A 78 -10.14 -12.94 -14.81
CA LEU A 78 -11.19 -12.81 -15.83
C LEU A 78 -12.50 -13.55 -15.52
N GLN A 79 -12.73 -13.91 -14.27
CA GLN A 79 -13.94 -14.62 -13.84
C GLN A 79 -15.08 -13.64 -13.53
N HIS A 80 -15.61 -12.99 -14.56
CA HIS A 80 -16.64 -11.97 -14.36
C HIS A 80 -18.03 -12.54 -14.02
N VAL A 81 -18.75 -11.79 -13.19
CA VAL A 81 -20.16 -11.97 -12.86
C VAL A 81 -20.94 -10.69 -13.17
N LEU A 82 -22.25 -10.79 -13.29
CA LEU A 82 -23.14 -9.66 -13.53
C LEU A 82 -23.49 -8.93 -12.21
N GLY A 83 -23.88 -7.65 -12.31
CA GLY A 83 -24.21 -6.81 -11.14
C GLY A 83 -25.30 -7.34 -10.21
N PHE A 84 -26.23 -8.17 -10.72
CA PHE A 84 -27.25 -8.81 -9.91
C PHE A 84 -26.81 -10.15 -9.30
N GLN A 85 -25.67 -10.69 -9.75
CA GLN A 85 -25.11 -11.94 -9.24
C GLN A 85 -24.24 -11.66 -8.01
N ARG A 86 -24.10 -12.68 -7.18
CA ARG A 86 -23.28 -12.68 -5.97
C ARG A 86 -22.25 -13.78 -6.03
N VAL A 87 -21.16 -13.63 -5.30
CA VAL A 87 -20.10 -14.65 -5.22
C VAL A 87 -20.01 -15.18 -3.80
N ALA A 88 -20.12 -16.50 -3.67
CA ALA A 88 -19.85 -17.19 -2.41
C ALA A 88 -18.34 -17.30 -2.22
N TYR A 89 -17.72 -16.24 -1.70
CA TYR A 89 -16.30 -16.22 -1.35
C TYR A 89 -16.01 -17.13 -0.14
N THR A 90 -14.82 -17.67 -0.08
CA THR A 90 -14.34 -18.48 1.05
C THR A 90 -13.65 -17.64 2.12
N HIS A 91 -13.30 -16.39 1.78
CA HIS A 91 -12.63 -15.44 2.67
C HIS A 91 -13.42 -14.13 2.79
N SER A 92 -13.31 -13.50 3.97
CA SER A 92 -13.97 -12.23 4.30
C SER A 92 -12.97 -11.28 4.96
N PRO A 93 -12.67 -10.12 4.34
CA PRO A 93 -13.08 -9.68 3.00
C PRO A 93 -12.45 -10.56 1.90
N PRO A 94 -13.04 -10.62 0.70
CA PRO A 94 -12.47 -11.38 -0.40
C PRO A 94 -11.23 -10.67 -0.97
N PHE A 95 -10.26 -11.46 -1.45
CA PHE A 95 -9.00 -10.96 -2.00
C PHE A 95 -8.67 -11.57 -3.38
N GLY A 96 -9.69 -12.03 -4.11
CA GLY A 96 -9.56 -12.60 -5.45
C GLY A 96 -10.80 -13.43 -5.82
N GLY A 97 -10.73 -14.07 -6.98
CA GLY A 97 -11.81 -14.92 -7.49
C GLY A 97 -12.78 -14.17 -8.38
N ALA A 98 -13.94 -14.78 -8.62
CA ALA A 98 -14.99 -14.23 -9.46
C ALA A 98 -15.48 -12.89 -8.90
N HIS A 99 -15.76 -11.95 -9.79
CA HIS A 99 -16.02 -10.56 -9.41
C HIS A 99 -16.82 -9.83 -10.48
N ASP A 100 -17.29 -8.62 -10.19
CA ASP A 100 -18.18 -7.89 -11.11
C ASP A 100 -17.45 -7.44 -12.36
N GLY A 101 -18.11 -7.34 -13.52
CA GLY A 101 -17.49 -6.75 -14.72
C GLY A 101 -17.15 -5.25 -14.61
N PHE A 102 -17.68 -4.53 -13.61
CA PHE A 102 -17.34 -3.15 -13.34
C PHE A 102 -16.50 -3.01 -12.07
N TRP A 103 -15.33 -2.37 -12.19
CA TRP A 103 -14.47 -2.10 -11.05
C TRP A 103 -14.96 -0.93 -10.19
N ALA A 104 -14.62 -0.98 -8.90
CA ALA A 104 -14.67 0.19 -8.04
C ALA A 104 -13.50 1.12 -8.37
N ALA A 105 -13.74 2.44 -8.38
CA ALA A 105 -12.65 3.41 -8.57
C ALA A 105 -11.59 3.23 -7.48
N CYS A 106 -10.32 3.13 -7.90
CA CYS A 106 -9.19 2.74 -7.07
C CYS A 106 -7.97 3.67 -7.19
N ASN A 107 -8.19 4.91 -7.64
CA ASN A 107 -7.14 5.94 -7.71
C ASN A 107 -7.06 6.79 -6.43
N GLY A 108 -7.01 6.11 -5.29
CA GLY A 108 -6.85 6.74 -3.99
C GLY A 108 -8.16 7.20 -3.38
N VAL A 109 -9.19 6.35 -3.50
CA VAL A 109 -10.56 6.65 -3.08
C VAL A 109 -10.79 6.14 -1.66
N VAL A 110 -11.34 6.99 -0.80
CA VAL A 110 -11.85 6.63 0.53
C VAL A 110 -13.37 6.64 0.48
N TYR A 111 -13.99 5.46 0.44
CA TYR A 111 -15.44 5.33 0.46
C TYR A 111 -15.96 5.49 1.90
N PRO A 112 -16.91 6.42 2.13
CA PRO A 112 -17.47 6.64 3.47
C PRO A 112 -18.45 5.52 3.88
N ASN A 113 -19.01 4.80 2.91
CA ASN A 113 -20.00 3.76 3.12
C ASN A 113 -19.47 2.39 2.65
N PRO A 114 -19.98 1.27 3.20
CA PRO A 114 -19.63 -0.06 2.75
C PRO A 114 -19.99 -0.29 1.29
N VAL A 115 -19.04 -0.79 0.50
CA VAL A 115 -19.17 -1.02 -0.94
C VAL A 115 -19.32 -2.52 -1.22
N ARG A 116 -20.08 -2.87 -2.27
CA ARG A 116 -20.19 -4.24 -2.77
C ARG A 116 -18.81 -4.83 -3.08
N SER A 117 -18.51 -5.98 -2.49
CA SER A 117 -17.17 -6.58 -2.53
C SER A 117 -16.77 -7.01 -3.94
N GLU A 118 -17.69 -7.53 -4.74
CA GLU A 118 -17.41 -7.97 -6.12
C GLU A 118 -16.85 -6.84 -7.00
N ASN A 119 -17.21 -5.57 -6.76
CA ASN A 119 -16.63 -4.43 -7.50
C ASN A 119 -15.22 -4.09 -7.02
N LEU A 120 -14.96 -4.19 -5.71
CA LEU A 120 -13.63 -3.97 -5.14
C LEU A 120 -12.65 -5.09 -5.48
N VAL A 121 -13.14 -6.34 -5.62
CA VAL A 121 -12.32 -7.48 -6.05
C VAL A 121 -11.82 -7.30 -7.48
N HIS A 122 -12.63 -6.75 -8.38
CA HIS A 122 -12.18 -6.39 -9.73
C HIS A 122 -11.01 -5.42 -9.68
N SER A 123 -11.09 -4.36 -8.86
CA SER A 123 -9.98 -3.40 -8.69
C SER A 123 -8.67 -4.09 -8.27
N LEU A 124 -8.74 -5.20 -7.53
CA LEU A 124 -7.55 -5.97 -7.16
C LEU A 124 -6.90 -6.61 -8.39
N GLU A 125 -7.66 -7.07 -9.38
CA GLU A 125 -7.12 -7.64 -10.64
C GLU A 125 -6.22 -6.65 -11.37
N HIS A 126 -6.53 -5.35 -11.26
CA HIS A 126 -5.77 -4.25 -11.86
C HIS A 126 -4.47 -3.90 -11.11
N GLY A 127 -4.21 -4.54 -9.97
CA GLY A 127 -3.06 -4.23 -9.11
C GLY A 127 -3.36 -3.26 -7.98
N ALA A 128 -4.63 -3.04 -7.64
CA ALA A 128 -4.99 -2.20 -6.51
C ALA A 128 -4.81 -2.93 -5.17
N VAL A 129 -4.56 -2.13 -4.13
CA VAL A 129 -4.67 -2.57 -2.74
C VAL A 129 -5.92 -1.98 -2.11
N TRP A 130 -6.79 -2.85 -1.61
CA TRP A 130 -7.97 -2.47 -0.84
C TRP A 130 -7.68 -2.57 0.66
N VAL A 131 -7.82 -1.44 1.35
CA VAL A 131 -7.75 -1.31 2.80
C VAL A 131 -9.17 -1.32 3.37
N ALA A 132 -9.60 -2.48 3.85
CA ALA A 132 -10.85 -2.65 4.58
C ALA A 132 -10.63 -2.39 6.08
N TYR A 133 -11.60 -1.74 6.73
CA TYR A 133 -11.59 -1.57 8.19
C TYR A 133 -12.91 -1.95 8.82
N ASN A 134 -12.87 -2.41 10.07
CA ASN A 134 -14.07 -2.65 10.86
C ASN A 134 -14.57 -1.30 11.41
N PRO A 135 -15.78 -0.84 11.01
CA PRO A 135 -16.30 0.46 11.43
C PRO A 135 -16.63 0.54 12.92
N ASP A 136 -16.85 -0.62 13.58
CA ASP A 136 -17.25 -0.73 14.99
C ASP A 136 -16.05 -0.76 15.94
N THR A 137 -14.87 -1.19 15.48
CA THR A 137 -13.70 -1.40 16.34
C THR A 137 -12.52 -0.49 16.03
N LEU A 138 -12.39 0.03 14.80
CA LEU A 138 -11.33 0.99 14.48
C LEU A 138 -11.76 2.40 14.86
N ASP A 139 -10.93 3.12 15.59
CA ASP A 139 -11.21 4.50 16.01
C ASP A 139 -10.96 5.51 14.88
N GLU A 140 -11.40 6.76 15.08
CA GLU A 140 -11.27 7.81 14.08
C GLU A 140 -9.81 8.17 13.76
N ALA A 141 -8.91 8.06 14.75
CA ALA A 141 -7.48 8.28 14.54
C ALA A 141 -6.87 7.21 13.63
N GLY A 142 -7.23 5.94 13.85
CA GLY A 142 -6.84 4.84 12.98
C GLY A 142 -7.40 4.98 11.57
N LYS A 143 -8.69 5.35 11.43
CA LYS A 143 -9.30 5.63 10.12
C LYS A 143 -8.56 6.74 9.37
N ALA A 144 -8.25 7.85 10.04
CA ALA A 144 -7.51 8.95 9.44
C ALA A 144 -6.08 8.56 9.03
N ALA A 145 -5.39 7.74 9.84
CA ALA A 145 -4.05 7.25 9.53
C ALA A 145 -4.03 6.30 8.32
N LEU A 146 -5.08 5.50 8.12
CA LEU A 146 -5.25 4.68 6.91
C LEU A 146 -5.63 5.53 5.70
N ALA A 147 -6.53 6.50 5.87
CA ALA A 147 -6.94 7.40 4.80
C ALA A 147 -5.75 8.15 4.19
N GLN A 148 -4.78 8.60 5.01
CA GLN A 148 -3.56 9.25 4.53
C GLN A 148 -2.70 8.37 3.60
N ARG A 149 -2.79 7.04 3.70
CA ARG A 149 -2.09 6.10 2.83
C ARG A 149 -2.80 5.86 1.50
N VAL A 150 -4.08 6.21 1.44
CA VAL A 150 -4.97 5.93 0.32
C VAL A 150 -5.30 7.19 -0.47
N GLU A 151 -5.65 8.29 0.18
CA GLU A 151 -6.11 9.51 -0.49
C GLU A 151 -5.14 9.99 -1.57
N GLY A 152 -5.64 10.03 -2.82
CA GLY A 152 -4.87 10.45 -3.99
C GLY A 152 -3.72 9.52 -4.39
N GLN A 153 -3.57 8.36 -3.76
CA GLN A 153 -2.59 7.35 -4.13
C GLN A 153 -3.18 6.41 -5.19
N PRO A 154 -2.65 6.38 -6.43
CA PRO A 154 -3.14 5.48 -7.47
C PRO A 154 -3.10 4.02 -7.03
N TYR A 155 -4.03 3.21 -7.51
CA TYR A 155 -4.15 1.77 -7.20
C TYR A 155 -4.25 1.48 -5.69
N THR A 156 -4.93 2.36 -4.96
CA THR A 156 -5.32 2.13 -3.57
C THR A 156 -6.75 2.56 -3.34
N VAL A 157 -7.43 1.86 -2.45
CA VAL A 157 -8.81 2.13 -2.10
C VAL A 157 -9.06 1.77 -0.64
N MET A 158 -9.92 2.52 0.04
CA MET A 158 -10.31 2.27 1.42
C MET A 158 -11.83 2.23 1.54
N SER A 159 -12.37 1.30 2.31
CA SER A 159 -13.80 1.27 2.63
C SER A 159 -14.08 0.55 3.96
N PRO A 160 -15.18 0.91 4.65
CA PRO A 160 -15.64 0.12 5.80
C PRO A 160 -16.14 -1.25 5.35
N TYR A 161 -15.88 -2.26 6.15
CA TYR A 161 -16.37 -3.63 5.96
C TYR A 161 -17.10 -4.10 7.23
N PRO A 162 -18.44 -4.05 7.26
CA PRO A 162 -19.24 -4.49 8.39
C PRO A 162 -19.01 -5.98 8.70
N GLY A 163 -18.82 -6.30 9.98
CA GLY A 163 -18.58 -7.68 10.43
C GLY A 163 -17.17 -8.21 10.18
N LEU A 164 -16.21 -7.34 9.81
CA LEU A 164 -14.79 -7.71 9.73
C LEU A 164 -14.29 -8.21 11.10
N ASP A 165 -13.62 -9.36 11.12
CA ASP A 165 -13.13 -10.03 12.33
C ASP A 165 -11.81 -9.46 12.90
N ALA A 166 -11.27 -8.41 12.29
CA ALA A 166 -10.10 -7.65 12.73
C ALA A 166 -10.35 -6.15 12.55
N PRO A 167 -9.62 -5.26 13.24
CA PRO A 167 -9.75 -3.82 13.02
C PRO A 167 -9.45 -3.41 11.59
N ILE A 168 -8.45 -4.04 10.95
CA ILE A 168 -7.94 -3.69 9.63
C ILE A 168 -7.62 -4.96 8.85
N SER A 169 -7.97 -4.97 7.56
CA SER A 169 -7.62 -6.02 6.62
C SER A 169 -7.19 -5.39 5.29
N LEU A 170 -6.04 -5.79 4.76
CA LEU A 170 -5.55 -5.39 3.44
C LEU A 170 -5.76 -6.53 2.45
N GLN A 171 -6.21 -6.20 1.24
CA GLN A 171 -6.44 -7.13 0.15
C GLN A 171 -5.66 -6.66 -1.08
N SER A 172 -5.01 -7.60 -1.74
CA SER A 172 -4.51 -7.49 -3.12
C SER A 172 -4.82 -8.82 -3.80
N TRP A 173 -4.78 -8.91 -5.12
CA TRP A 173 -5.14 -10.17 -5.79
C TRP A 173 -4.32 -11.34 -5.24
N GLY A 174 -5.02 -12.35 -4.72
CA GLY A 174 -4.44 -13.55 -4.12
C GLY A 174 -3.72 -13.35 -2.78
N ASN A 175 -3.81 -12.19 -2.13
CA ASN A 175 -3.08 -11.88 -0.91
C ASN A 175 -3.93 -11.09 0.09
N GLN A 176 -3.90 -11.48 1.36
CA GLN A 176 -4.57 -10.78 2.45
C GLN A 176 -3.69 -10.67 3.69
N LEU A 177 -3.76 -9.53 4.36
CA LEU A 177 -3.12 -9.32 5.65
C LEU A 177 -4.11 -8.67 6.61
N LYS A 178 -4.33 -9.27 7.77
CA LYS A 178 -5.11 -8.67 8.87
C LYS A 178 -4.18 -8.14 9.95
N VAL A 179 -4.42 -6.91 10.39
CA VAL A 179 -3.63 -6.25 11.45
C VAL A 179 -4.53 -5.58 12.48
N GLN A 180 -3.98 -5.31 13.66
CA GLN A 180 -4.73 -4.79 14.79
C GLN A 180 -4.67 -3.27 14.91
N ASN A 181 -3.60 -2.64 14.43
CA ASN A 181 -3.34 -1.22 14.62
C ASN A 181 -2.99 -0.54 13.29
N ALA A 182 -3.35 0.73 13.14
CA ALA A 182 -3.12 1.52 11.92
C ALA A 182 -1.67 2.00 11.76
N ASP A 183 -0.84 1.87 12.80
CA ASP A 183 0.60 2.17 12.79
C ASP A 183 1.46 0.93 12.53
N ASP A 184 0.84 -0.23 12.28
CA ASP A 184 1.55 -1.48 11.99
C ASP A 184 2.35 -1.35 10.68
N GLU A 185 3.68 -1.48 10.78
CA GLU A 185 4.59 -1.32 9.63
C GLU A 185 4.26 -2.27 8.47
N ARG A 186 3.62 -3.41 8.75
CA ARG A 186 3.26 -4.40 7.74
C ARG A 186 2.24 -3.86 6.73
N ILE A 187 1.48 -2.81 7.08
CA ILE A 187 0.60 -2.09 6.15
C ILE A 187 1.43 -1.53 4.98
N ASP A 188 2.50 -0.80 5.29
CA ASP A 188 3.33 -0.14 4.28
C ASP A 188 4.18 -1.17 3.51
N GLN A 189 4.58 -2.26 4.18
CA GLN A 189 5.24 -3.40 3.53
C GLN A 189 4.31 -4.08 2.51
N PHE A 190 3.05 -4.33 2.88
CA PHE A 190 2.04 -4.95 2.02
C PHE A 190 1.74 -4.08 0.79
N ILE A 191 1.48 -2.78 1.00
CA ILE A 191 1.22 -1.84 -0.10
C ILE A 191 2.42 -1.82 -1.06
N ARG A 192 3.65 -1.78 -0.54
CA ARG A 192 4.86 -1.75 -1.37
C ARG A 192 5.07 -3.04 -2.16
N ALA A 193 4.78 -4.19 -1.55
CA ALA A 193 5.00 -5.50 -2.16
C ALA A 193 3.96 -5.88 -3.20
N LEU A 194 2.74 -5.33 -3.13
CA LEU A 194 1.63 -5.80 -3.94
C LEU A 194 1.05 -4.74 -4.87
N ARG A 195 1.01 -3.46 -4.49
CA ARG A 195 0.46 -2.43 -5.38
C ARG A 195 1.22 -2.39 -6.71
N LEU A 196 0.48 -2.60 -7.81
CA LEU A 196 1.03 -2.69 -9.17
C LEU A 196 2.13 -3.76 -9.34
N ASN A 197 2.14 -4.80 -8.52
CA ASN A 197 3.08 -5.89 -8.69
C ASN A 197 2.74 -6.71 -9.94
N ARG A 198 3.57 -6.57 -10.99
CA ARG A 198 3.36 -7.23 -12.29
C ARG A 198 3.44 -8.76 -12.29
N PHE A 199 3.85 -9.37 -11.19
CA PHE A 199 3.99 -10.83 -11.07
C PHE A 199 2.79 -11.51 -10.40
N THR A 200 1.92 -10.74 -9.73
CA THR A 200 0.85 -11.30 -8.89
C THR A 200 -0.55 -10.94 -9.39
N HIS A 201 -0.68 -9.99 -10.31
CA HIS A 201 -1.96 -9.45 -10.77
C HIS A 201 -2.23 -9.85 -12.23
N PRO A 202 -3.42 -10.38 -12.55
CA PRO A 202 -3.76 -10.77 -13.92
C PRO A 202 -3.77 -9.60 -14.92
N GLU A 203 -4.27 -8.42 -14.52
CA GLU A 203 -4.44 -7.25 -15.40
C GLU A 203 -3.74 -6.00 -14.85
N VAL A 204 -2.51 -6.17 -14.36
CA VAL A 204 -1.73 -5.10 -13.75
C VAL A 204 -1.73 -3.80 -14.59
N GLY A 205 -2.15 -2.69 -13.98
CA GLY A 205 -2.14 -1.38 -14.61
C GLY A 205 -3.33 -1.08 -15.53
N ALA A 206 -4.35 -1.95 -15.56
CA ALA A 206 -5.65 -1.62 -16.13
C ALA A 206 -6.33 -0.46 -15.38
N SER A 207 -7.32 0.18 -16.01
CA SER A 207 -7.85 1.45 -15.51
C SER A 207 -8.44 1.34 -14.10
N CYS A 208 -8.10 2.29 -13.24
CA CYS A 208 -8.70 2.48 -11.91
C CYS A 208 -9.65 3.68 -11.86
N ASP A 209 -9.94 4.30 -13.00
CA ASP A 209 -10.74 5.52 -13.09
C ASP A 209 -12.23 5.25 -12.82
N ALA A 210 -12.94 6.27 -12.35
CA ALA A 210 -14.37 6.17 -12.17
C ALA A 210 -15.08 5.95 -13.52
N LEU A 211 -15.96 4.94 -13.54
CA LEU A 211 -16.75 4.58 -14.72
C LEU A 211 -17.96 5.49 -14.94
N GLY A 212 -18.35 6.25 -13.92
CA GLY A 212 -19.54 7.08 -13.92
C GLY A 212 -20.84 6.29 -13.70
N ALA A 213 -21.96 7.01 -13.67
CA ALA A 213 -23.26 6.49 -13.22
C ALA A 213 -23.81 5.29 -14.00
N GLN A 214 -23.31 5.02 -15.21
CA GLN A 214 -23.78 3.90 -16.03
C GLN A 214 -22.97 2.60 -15.84
N GLY A 215 -21.83 2.69 -15.14
CA GLY A 215 -21.04 1.53 -14.73
C GLY A 215 -21.00 1.44 -13.20
N PHE A 216 -19.92 1.95 -12.62
CA PHE A 216 -19.76 2.13 -11.18
C PHE A 216 -19.76 3.63 -10.82
N ASP A 217 -20.80 4.05 -10.11
CA ASP A 217 -20.89 5.40 -9.54
C ASP A 217 -20.06 5.48 -8.26
N GLN A 218 -18.94 6.21 -8.29
CA GLN A 218 -18.07 6.35 -7.12
C GLN A 218 -18.76 7.09 -5.96
N ASP A 219 -19.63 8.04 -6.25
CA ASP A 219 -20.30 8.88 -5.25
C ASP A 219 -21.55 8.18 -4.69
N ASN A 220 -22.11 7.23 -5.45
CA ASN A 220 -23.23 6.39 -5.03
C ASN A 220 -22.99 4.91 -5.38
N PRO A 221 -22.00 4.26 -4.74
CA PRO A 221 -21.57 2.92 -5.12
C PRO A 221 -22.64 1.87 -4.80
N PRO A 222 -22.67 0.74 -5.54
CA PRO A 222 -23.48 -0.41 -5.17
C PRO A 222 -23.24 -0.79 -3.71
N ALA A 223 -24.33 -0.86 -2.94
CA ALA A 223 -24.26 -1.08 -1.51
C ALA A 223 -23.62 -2.44 -1.17
N PHE A 224 -22.85 -2.47 -0.10
CA PHE A 224 -22.36 -3.71 0.49
C PHE A 224 -23.49 -4.71 0.72
N GLN A 225 -23.19 -5.96 0.44
CA GLN A 225 -24.05 -7.08 0.78
C GLN A 225 -23.18 -8.18 1.41
N PRO A 226 -23.63 -8.82 2.51
CA PRO A 226 -22.90 -9.92 3.12
C PRO A 226 -22.59 -11.03 2.12
N ILE A 227 -21.45 -11.71 2.32
CA ILE A 227 -21.05 -12.86 1.48
C ILE A 227 -22.08 -13.98 1.66
N PRO A 228 -22.68 -14.52 0.56
CA PRO A 228 -23.56 -15.67 0.63
C PRO A 228 -22.84 -16.90 1.18
N LEU A 229 -23.59 -17.78 1.85
CA LEU A 229 -23.06 -19.08 2.26
C LEU A 229 -22.72 -19.93 1.04
N GLN A 230 -21.71 -20.79 1.17
CA GLN A 230 -21.34 -21.76 0.13
C GLN A 230 -22.51 -22.68 -0.27
N SER A 231 -23.41 -23.01 0.66
CA SER A 231 -24.60 -23.81 0.38
C SER A 231 -25.67 -23.09 -0.46
N ALA A 232 -25.53 -21.79 -0.68
CA ALA A 232 -26.45 -20.98 -1.49
C ALA A 232 -26.07 -20.93 -2.97
N VAL A 233 -24.93 -21.53 -3.36
CA VAL A 233 -24.47 -21.57 -4.77
C VAL A 233 -25.50 -22.32 -5.63
N ASP A 234 -26.02 -21.63 -6.64
CA ASP A 234 -27.02 -22.13 -7.58
C ASP A 234 -26.57 -22.06 -9.06
N GLY A 235 -25.41 -21.44 -9.32
CA GLY A 235 -24.87 -21.25 -10.66
C GLY A 235 -25.62 -20.23 -11.52
N GLN A 236 -26.54 -19.45 -10.94
CA GLN A 236 -27.37 -18.46 -11.64
C GLN A 236 -27.35 -17.10 -10.94
N THR A 237 -27.69 -17.05 -9.65
CA THR A 237 -27.71 -15.82 -8.84
C THR A 237 -26.57 -15.78 -7.83
N VAL A 238 -26.11 -16.94 -7.38
CA VAL A 238 -24.94 -17.10 -6.51
C VAL A 238 -23.96 -18.05 -7.19
N LEU A 239 -22.79 -17.52 -7.54
CA LEU A 239 -21.73 -18.25 -8.21
C LEU A 239 -20.64 -18.68 -7.21
N PRO A 240 -19.92 -19.78 -7.49
CA PRO A 240 -18.79 -20.18 -6.67
C PRO A 240 -17.61 -19.23 -6.86
N GLU A 241 -16.74 -19.13 -5.85
CA GLU A 241 -15.61 -18.20 -5.80
C GLU A 241 -14.70 -18.21 -7.04
N ASN A 242 -14.54 -19.34 -7.73
CA ASN A 242 -13.59 -19.49 -8.83
C ASN A 242 -14.24 -19.67 -10.21
N GLN A 243 -15.54 -19.42 -10.35
CA GLN A 243 -16.23 -19.55 -11.64
C GLN A 243 -17.12 -18.34 -11.90
N GLY A 244 -16.78 -17.59 -12.95
CA GLY A 244 -17.63 -16.54 -13.49
C GLY A 244 -18.75 -17.10 -14.38
N ALA A 245 -19.60 -16.21 -14.89
CA ALA A 245 -20.74 -16.56 -15.72
C ALA A 245 -20.39 -16.81 -17.21
N THR A 246 -19.11 -16.68 -17.63
CA THR A 246 -18.74 -16.76 -19.06
C THR A 246 -17.54 -17.63 -19.38
N PRO A 247 -17.77 -18.78 -20.04
CA PRO A 247 -16.96 -19.28 -21.14
C PRO A 247 -17.67 -18.91 -22.45
N GLY A 248 -17.30 -17.80 -23.12
CA GLY A 248 -17.70 -17.55 -24.52
C GLY A 248 -18.32 -16.20 -24.90
N GLY A 249 -18.26 -15.16 -24.06
CA GLY A 249 -18.50 -13.79 -24.49
C GLY A 249 -17.17 -13.06 -24.62
N ALA A 250 -16.89 -12.41 -25.75
CA ALA A 250 -15.76 -11.49 -25.86
C ALA A 250 -15.80 -10.50 -24.67
N PRO A 251 -14.64 -10.07 -24.14
CA PRO A 251 -14.61 -9.06 -23.09
C PRO A 251 -15.51 -7.91 -23.52
N ALA A 252 -16.37 -7.43 -22.62
CA ALA A 252 -16.94 -6.12 -22.82
C ALA A 252 -15.74 -5.19 -23.04
N PRO A 253 -15.64 -4.50 -24.19
CA PRO A 253 -14.56 -3.54 -24.36
C PRO A 253 -14.65 -2.58 -23.19
N ASP A 254 -13.50 -2.20 -22.62
CA ASP A 254 -13.40 -1.15 -21.63
C ASP A 254 -14.39 -0.04 -22.00
N PRO A 255 -15.26 0.40 -21.07
CA PRO A 255 -16.17 1.49 -21.37
C PRO A 255 -15.34 2.66 -21.88
N THR A 256 -15.47 2.94 -23.17
CA THR A 256 -14.68 3.96 -23.83
C THR A 256 -15.06 5.30 -23.21
N VAL A 257 -14.10 5.92 -22.52
CA VAL A 257 -14.22 7.31 -22.07
C VAL A 257 -14.54 8.15 -23.31
N PRO A 258 -15.69 8.86 -23.37
CA PRO A 258 -16.02 9.68 -24.52
C PRO A 258 -14.97 10.79 -24.68
N GLY A 259 -14.13 10.69 -25.72
CA GLY A 259 -13.13 11.72 -26.06
C GLY A 259 -11.67 11.26 -26.15
N ALA A 260 -11.35 9.99 -25.88
CA ALA A 260 -10.00 9.48 -26.12
C ALA A 260 -9.76 9.22 -27.63
N PRO A 261 -8.68 9.73 -28.25
CA PRO A 261 -8.34 9.36 -29.62
C PRO A 261 -8.02 7.87 -29.69
N ALA A 262 -8.55 7.20 -30.72
CA ALA A 262 -8.30 5.78 -30.96
C ALA A 262 -6.79 5.50 -31.03
N PRO A 263 -6.29 4.43 -30.41
CA PRO A 263 -4.89 4.04 -30.53
C PRO A 263 -4.56 3.75 -32.00
N ALA A 264 -3.44 4.28 -32.47
CA ALA A 264 -2.96 4.03 -33.82
C ALA A 264 -2.72 2.52 -34.04
N PRO A 265 -3.06 1.98 -35.22
CA PRO A 265 -2.84 0.57 -35.50
C PRO A 265 -1.36 0.20 -35.37
N ALA A 266 -1.08 -0.88 -34.65
CA ALA A 266 0.25 -1.42 -34.52
C ALA A 266 0.82 -1.76 -35.92
N PRO A 267 2.11 -1.49 -36.18
CA PRO A 267 2.73 -1.87 -37.44
C PRO A 267 2.75 -3.39 -37.59
N ALA A 268 2.37 -3.87 -38.78
CA ALA A 268 2.39 -5.28 -39.13
C ALA A 268 3.83 -5.83 -39.06
N PRO A 269 4.04 -7.06 -38.54
CA PRO A 269 5.35 -7.67 -38.48
C PRO A 269 5.79 -8.13 -39.89
N GLY A 270 6.86 -7.51 -40.41
CA GLY A 270 7.76 -8.09 -41.40
C GLY A 270 7.30 -8.07 -42.87
N GLN A 271 7.83 -7.11 -43.63
CA GLN A 271 8.43 -7.31 -44.96
C GLN A 271 9.74 -6.52 -45.02
#